data_AF-A8D1M1-F1
#
_entry.id   AF-A8D1M1-F1
#
_cell.length_a   1.000
_cell.length_b   1.000
_cell.length_c   1.000
_cell.angle_alpha   90.00
_cell.angle_beta   90.00
_cell.angle_gamma   90.00
#
_symmetry.space_group_name_H-M   'P 1'
#
loop_
_entity.id
_entity.type
_entity.pdbx_description
1 polymer ?
#
loop_
_entity_poly.entity_id
_entity_poly.type
_entity_poly.pdbx_seq_one_letter_code
_entity_poly.pdbx_strand_id
1 'polypeptide(L)'
;AQDMVFAPYGPRWRMLRKICSVHLFSTKALDDFRHVRQEEVAILARALVGAGKSPVKLGQLLNVCTTNALARVMLGRRVFDSGDAQADEFKDMVVELMVLAGEFNIGDFIPVLDWMDLQGI
;
A
#
# COMPACT_ATOMS: atom_id res chain seq x y z
N ALA A 1 17.39 5.96 8.10
CA ALA A 1 16.00 6.07 7.62
C ALA A 1 15.82 7.35 6.80
N GLN A 2 15.63 7.21 5.48
CA GLN A 2 15.30 8.33 4.58
C GLN A 2 13.79 8.48 4.35
N ASP A 3 13.00 7.49 4.75
CA ASP A 3 11.55 7.43 4.63
C ASP A 3 10.83 8.12 5.81
N MET A 4 9.50 8.11 5.81
CA MET A 4 8.67 8.71 6.87
C MET A 4 8.27 7.71 7.96
N VAL A 5 8.25 6.41 7.65
CA VAL A 5 7.66 5.35 8.50
C VAL A 5 8.64 4.95 9.61
N PHE A 6 9.91 4.79 9.28
CA PHE A 6 11.00 4.37 10.15
C PHE A 6 11.91 5.53 10.57
N ALA A 7 11.65 6.76 10.10
CA ALA A 7 12.46 7.91 10.49
C ALA A 7 12.24 8.33 11.94
N PRO A 8 13.32 8.65 12.68
CA PRO A 8 13.20 9.24 14.01
C PRO A 8 12.52 10.60 13.91
N TYR A 9 11.84 10.99 14.98
CA TYR A 9 11.19 12.28 15.05
C TYR A 9 12.21 13.42 14.86
N GLY A 10 11.90 14.37 13.99
CA GLY A 10 12.77 15.51 13.71
C GLY A 10 12.19 16.43 12.65
N PRO A 11 12.91 17.50 12.26
CA PRO A 11 12.45 18.46 11.27
C PRO A 11 12.02 17.81 9.95
N ARG A 12 12.80 16.83 9.46
CA ARG A 12 12.49 16.07 8.23
C ARG A 12 11.20 15.27 8.36
N TRP A 13 11.05 14.48 9.42
CA TRP A 13 9.83 13.71 9.68
C TRP A 13 8.59 14.62 9.76
N ARG A 14 8.69 15.76 10.46
CA ARG A 14 7.62 16.75 10.56
C ARG A 14 7.24 17.33 9.20
N MET A 15 8.23 17.60 8.35
CA MET A 15 8.00 18.10 6.99
C MET A 15 7.29 17.06 6.11
N LEU A 16 7.77 15.81 6.09
CA LEU A 16 7.13 14.73 5.33
C LEU A 16 5.69 14.49 5.81
N ARG A 17 5.48 14.44 7.13
CA ARG A 17 4.14 14.28 7.72
C ARG A 17 3.20 15.43 7.33
N LYS A 18 3.70 16.67 7.32
CA LYS A 18 2.93 17.84 6.88
C LYS A 18 2.53 17.72 5.41
N ILE A 19 3.44 17.30 4.53
CA ILE A 19 3.17 17.10 3.11
C ILE A 19 2.06 16.05 2.92
N CYS A 20 2.19 14.88 3.53
CA CYS A 20 1.17 13.84 3.43
C CYS A 20 -0.18 14.31 3.98
N SER A 21 -0.19 14.97 5.14
CA SER A 21 -1.43 15.46 5.75
C SER A 21 -2.14 16.52 4.91
N VAL A 22 -1.40 17.38 4.21
CA VAL A 22 -1.99 18.48 3.43
C VAL A 22 -2.39 18.02 2.03
N HIS A 23 -1.55 17.22 1.37
CA HIS A 23 -1.72 16.90 -0.05
C HIS A 23 -2.35 15.54 -0.33
N LEU A 24 -2.31 14.60 0.63
CA LEU A 24 -2.88 13.26 0.46
C LEU A 24 -4.12 13.05 1.34
N PHE A 25 -4.09 13.55 2.58
CA PHE A 25 -5.11 13.24 3.58
C PHE A 25 -5.95 14.44 4.03
N SER A 26 -5.82 15.60 3.38
CA SER A 26 -6.70 16.73 3.69
C SER A 26 -8.11 16.49 3.15
N THR A 27 -9.11 17.16 3.72
CA THR A 27 -10.49 17.11 3.23
C THR A 27 -10.58 17.46 1.76
N LYS A 28 -9.88 18.52 1.34
CA LYS A 28 -9.78 18.91 -0.07
C LYS A 28 -9.20 17.80 -0.94
N ALA A 29 -8.05 17.23 -0.57
CA ALA A 29 -7.44 16.14 -1.33
C ALA A 29 -8.37 14.92 -1.43
N LEU A 30 -9.04 14.57 -0.32
CA LEU A 30 -10.00 13.46 -0.30
C LEU A 30 -11.20 13.73 -1.22
N ASP A 31 -11.68 14.97 -1.30
CA ASP A 31 -12.75 15.36 -2.23
C ASP A 31 -12.29 15.36 -3.69
N ASP A 32 -11.08 15.87 -3.97
CA ASP A 32 -10.49 15.85 -5.31
C ASP A 32 -10.39 14.41 -5.84
N PHE A 33 -10.00 13.46 -4.99
CA PHE A 33 -9.91 12.03 -5.32
C PHE A 33 -11.20 11.23 -5.04
N ARG A 34 -12.34 11.89 -4.78
CA ARG A 34 -13.62 11.20 -4.54
C ARG A 34 -14.01 10.29 -5.70
N HIS A 35 -13.83 10.78 -6.93
CA HIS A 35 -14.18 10.05 -8.15
C HIS A 35 -13.45 8.70 -8.24
N VAL A 36 -12.15 8.65 -7.91
CA VAL A 36 -11.35 7.41 -7.88
C VAL A 36 -11.99 6.38 -6.96
N ARG A 37 -12.33 6.77 -5.72
CA ARG A 37 -12.95 5.85 -4.75
C ARG A 37 -14.30 5.35 -5.24
N GLN A 38 -15.11 6.23 -5.83
CA GLN A 38 -16.42 5.84 -6.36
C GLN A 38 -16.31 4.83 -7.50
N GLU A 39 -15.34 5.01 -8.40
CA GLU A 39 -15.10 4.08 -9.50
C GLU A 39 -14.64 2.70 -9.01
N GLU A 40 -13.70 2.63 -8.06
CA GLU A 40 -13.26 1.35 -7.49
C GLU A 40 -14.41 0.64 -6.75
N VAL A 41 -15.22 1.39 -5.99
CA VAL A 41 -16.41 0.84 -5.31
C VAL A 41 -17.45 0.35 -6.32
N ALA A 42 -17.65 1.06 -7.45
CA ALA A 42 -18.55 0.61 -8.50
C ALA A 42 -18.07 -0.69 -9.16
N ILE A 43 -16.76 -0.88 -9.32
CA ILE A 43 -16.18 -2.13 -9.82
C ILE A 43 -16.38 -3.26 -8.82
N LEU A 44 -16.10 -3.01 -7.54
CA LEU A 44 -16.36 -3.96 -6.46
C LEU A 44 -17.84 -4.38 -6.44
N ALA A 45 -18.76 -3.42 -6.52
CA ALA A 45 -20.19 -3.68 -6.55
C ALA A 45 -20.59 -4.54 -7.76
N ARG A 46 -20.05 -4.25 -8.95
CA ARG A 46 -20.29 -5.08 -10.15
C ARG A 46 -19.76 -6.50 -10.00
N ALA A 47 -18.57 -6.68 -9.40
CA ALA A 47 -18.02 -8.00 -9.13
C ALA A 47 -18.91 -8.80 -8.15
N LEU A 48 -19.42 -8.15 -7.11
CA LEU A 48 -20.34 -8.77 -6.15
C LEU A 48 -21.68 -9.15 -6.79
N VAL A 49 -22.25 -8.29 -7.63
CA VAL A 49 -23.49 -8.59 -8.37
C VAL A 49 -23.27 -9.76 -9.34
N GLY A 50 -22.14 -9.78 -10.05
CA GLY A 50 -21.78 -10.85 -10.97
C GLY A 50 -21.59 -12.21 -10.30
N ALA A 51 -21.15 -12.23 -9.03
CA ALA A 51 -21.04 -13.46 -8.25
C ALA A 51 -22.41 -14.05 -7.86
N GLY A 52 -23.48 -13.25 -7.86
CA GLY A 52 -24.83 -13.70 -7.54
C GLY A 52 -24.93 -14.31 -6.14
N LYS A 53 -25.26 -15.60 -6.06
CA LYS A 53 -25.37 -16.36 -4.79
C LYS A 53 -24.10 -17.14 -4.42
N SER A 54 -23.05 -17.05 -5.22
CA SER A 54 -21.82 -17.80 -4.95
C SER A 54 -21.04 -17.20 -3.78
N PRO A 55 -20.38 -18.02 -2.94
CA PRO A 55 -19.51 -17.53 -1.88
C PRO A 55 -18.37 -16.70 -2.46
N VAL A 56 -18.16 -15.50 -1.89
CA VAL A 56 -17.08 -14.60 -2.29
C VAL A 56 -16.12 -14.32 -1.13
N LYS A 57 -14.83 -14.21 -1.43
CA LYS A 57 -13.82 -13.78 -0.47
C LYS A 57 -13.84 -12.25 -0.34
N LEU A 58 -14.83 -11.73 0.40
CA LEU A 58 -15.07 -10.29 0.52
C LEU A 58 -13.83 -9.50 0.99
N GLY A 59 -13.06 -10.04 1.94
CA GLY A 59 -11.84 -9.39 2.42
C GLY A 59 -10.80 -9.17 1.32
N GLN A 60 -10.65 -10.14 0.40
CA GLN A 60 -9.74 -10.00 -0.74
C GLN A 60 -10.23 -8.93 -1.73
N LEU A 61 -11.53 -8.92 -2.03
CA LEU A 61 -12.12 -7.94 -2.93
C LEU A 61 -12.03 -6.50 -2.37
N LEU A 62 -12.25 -6.33 -1.06
CA LEU A 62 -12.08 -5.04 -0.38
C LEU A 62 -10.61 -4.59 -0.37
N ASN A 63 -9.67 -5.52 -0.18
CA ASN A 63 -8.25 -5.21 -0.23
C ASN A 63 -7.83 -4.74 -1.63
N VAL A 64 -8.29 -5.42 -2.68
CA VAL A 64 -8.08 -5.02 -4.08
C VAL A 64 -8.66 -3.63 -4.34
N CYS A 65 -9.91 -3.38 -3.95
CA CYS A 65 -10.56 -2.08 -4.10
C CYS A 65 -9.78 -0.95 -3.40
N THR A 66 -9.34 -1.18 -2.16
CA THR A 66 -8.62 -0.18 -1.36
C THR A 66 -7.22 0.07 -1.91
N THR A 67 -6.51 -1.00 -2.30
CA THR A 67 -5.16 -0.89 -2.85
C THR A 67 -5.18 -0.21 -4.21
N ASN A 68 -6.13 -0.52 -5.09
CA ASN A 68 -6.27 0.17 -6.37
C ASN A 68 -6.65 1.64 -6.20
N ALA A 69 -7.51 1.98 -5.22
CA ALA A 69 -7.82 3.38 -4.94
C ALA A 69 -6.57 4.16 -4.49
N LEU A 70 -5.78 3.59 -3.57
CA LEU A 70 -4.52 4.19 -3.12
C LEU A 70 -3.49 4.30 -4.24
N ALA A 71 -3.31 3.23 -5.03
CA ALA A 71 -2.38 3.22 -6.14
C ALA A 71 -2.74 4.25 -7.21
N ARG A 72 -4.03 4.45 -7.50
CA ARG A 72 -4.48 5.48 -8.44
C ARG A 72 -4.23 6.89 -7.91
N VAL A 73 -4.35 7.12 -6.61
CA VAL A 73 -4.03 8.41 -5.98
C VAL A 73 -2.52 8.67 -6.02
N MET A 74 -1.70 7.65 -5.77
CA MET A 74 -0.23 7.79 -5.64
C MET A 74 0.51 7.73 -6.98
N LEU A 75 0.07 6.87 -7.89
CA LEU A 75 0.77 6.51 -9.13
C LEU A 75 -0.06 6.81 -10.40
N GLY A 76 -1.33 7.20 -10.26
CA GLY A 76 -2.24 7.40 -11.39
C GLY A 76 -2.72 6.12 -12.06
N ARG A 77 -2.31 4.93 -11.59
CA ARG A 77 -2.61 3.62 -12.20
C ARG A 77 -3.14 2.60 -11.19
N ARG A 78 -3.87 1.59 -11.69
CA ARG A 78 -4.24 0.41 -10.90
C ARG A 78 -3.08 -0.57 -10.83
N VAL A 79 -3.02 -1.32 -9.73
CA VAL A 79 -1.98 -2.31 -9.47
C VAL A 79 -2.52 -3.73 -9.58
N PHE A 80 -3.78 -3.95 -9.22
CA PHE A 80 -4.50 -5.19 -9.45
C PHE A 80 -5.39 -5.08 -10.67
N ASP A 81 -5.45 -6.15 -11.47
CA ASP A 81 -6.34 -6.29 -12.63
C ASP A 81 -6.19 -5.14 -13.64
N SER A 82 -4.95 -4.64 -13.78
CA SER A 82 -4.58 -3.55 -14.69
C SER A 82 -4.33 -4.02 -16.12
N GLY A 83 -4.00 -5.31 -16.30
CA GLY A 83 -3.50 -5.85 -17.56
C GLY A 83 -2.16 -5.26 -18.00
N ASP A 84 -1.47 -4.53 -17.10
CA ASP A 84 -0.21 -3.84 -17.34
C ASP A 84 0.92 -4.56 -16.59
N ALA A 85 1.91 -5.05 -17.35
CA ALA A 85 3.06 -5.77 -16.80
C ALA A 85 3.83 -4.95 -15.76
N GLN A 86 3.90 -3.62 -15.90
CA GLN A 86 4.59 -2.76 -14.92
C GLN A 86 3.84 -2.63 -13.60
N ALA A 87 2.51 -2.71 -13.65
CA ALA A 87 1.67 -2.68 -12.47
C ALA A 87 1.75 -4.01 -11.70
N ASP A 88 1.84 -5.13 -12.41
CA ASP A 88 2.06 -6.45 -11.81
C ASP A 88 3.45 -6.55 -11.16
N GLU A 89 4.50 -6.08 -11.82
CA GLU A 89 5.85 -6.02 -11.22
C GLU A 89 5.87 -5.15 -9.96
N PHE A 90 5.18 -3.99 -9.99
CA PHE A 90 5.05 -3.13 -8.81
C PHE A 90 4.30 -3.82 -7.66
N LYS A 91 3.26 -4.58 -7.96
CA LYS A 91 2.52 -5.37 -6.98
C LYS A 91 3.45 -6.37 -6.29
N ASP A 92 4.24 -7.10 -7.08
CA ASP A 92 5.13 -8.14 -6.57
C ASP A 92 6.23 -7.55 -5.69
N MET A 93 6.82 -6.42 -6.08
CA MET A 93 7.77 -5.66 -5.23
C MET A 93 7.15 -5.21 -3.91
N VAL A 94 5.89 -4.74 -3.91
CA VAL A 94 5.21 -4.31 -2.68
C VAL A 94 4.92 -5.50 -1.76
N VAL A 95 4.53 -6.64 -2.32
CA VAL A 95 4.28 -7.87 -1.55
C VAL A 95 5.59 -8.37 -0.93
N GLU A 96 6.67 -8.42 -1.71
CA GLU A 96 8.00 -8.79 -1.22
C GLU A 96 8.46 -7.87 -0.09
N LEU A 97 8.33 -6.56 -0.26
CA LEU A 97 8.65 -5.58 0.79
C LEU A 97 7.85 -5.83 2.08
N MET A 98 6.55 -6.16 1.98
CA MET A 98 5.73 -6.44 3.16
C MET A 98 6.14 -7.74 3.87
N VAL A 99 6.58 -8.75 3.12
CA VAL A 99 7.12 -9.98 3.69
C VAL A 99 8.41 -9.69 4.44
N LEU A 100 9.39 -9.05 3.78
CA LEU A 100 10.69 -8.72 4.39
C LEU A 100 10.53 -7.82 5.62
N ALA A 101 9.65 -6.81 5.55
CA ALA A 101 9.37 -5.92 6.68
C ALA A 101 8.67 -6.62 7.86
N GLY A 102 8.00 -7.75 7.62
CA GLY A 102 7.36 -8.56 8.64
C GLY A 102 8.24 -9.70 9.18
N GLU A 103 9.37 -9.98 8.54
CA GLU A 103 10.31 -11.00 9.00
C GLU A 103 11.05 -10.54 10.26
N PHE A 104 11.29 -11.50 11.14
CA PHE A 104 12.02 -11.28 12.38
C PHE A 104 13.51 -11.27 12.07
N ASN A 105 14.19 -10.13 12.18
CA ASN A 105 15.64 -10.03 12.02
C ASN A 105 16.36 -10.23 13.36
N ILE A 106 17.17 -11.29 13.51
CA ILE A 106 17.93 -11.62 14.73
C ILE A 106 18.94 -10.50 15.09
N GLY A 107 19.52 -9.83 14.09
CA GLY A 107 20.46 -8.73 14.26
C GLY A 107 19.86 -7.55 15.04
N ASP A 108 18.56 -7.29 14.85
CA ASP A 108 17.82 -6.22 15.55
C ASP A 108 17.68 -6.50 17.06
N PHE A 109 17.65 -7.78 17.47
CA PHE A 109 17.50 -8.18 18.87
C PHE A 109 18.82 -8.51 19.55
N ILE A 110 19.82 -8.97 18.79
CA ILE A 110 21.15 -9.33 19.27
C ILE A 110 22.19 -8.59 18.42
N PRO A 111 22.49 -7.31 18.75
CA PRO A 111 23.38 -6.45 17.95
C PRO A 111 24.79 -7.01 17.76
N VAL A 112 25.22 -7.94 18.61
CA VAL A 112 26.54 -8.59 18.53
C VAL A 112 26.62 -9.61 17.38
N LEU A 113 25.48 -10.10 16.88
CA LEU A 113 25.39 -11.05 15.77
C LEU A 113 25.03 -10.37 14.43
N ASP A 114 24.83 -9.05 14.44
CA ASP A 114 24.41 -8.26 13.27
C ASP A 114 25.38 -8.42 12.08
N TRP A 115 26.70 -8.46 12.37
CA TRP A 115 27.74 -8.64 11.35
C TRP A 115 27.72 -9.99 10.63
N MET A 116 27.03 -11.00 11.17
CA MET A 116 26.95 -12.32 10.55
C MET A 116 25.88 -12.41 9.47
N ASP A 117 24.96 -11.43 9.42
CA ASP A 117 23.84 -11.39 8.46
C ASP A 117 23.19 -12.76 8.25
N LEU A 118 22.76 -13.38 9.36
CA LEU A 118 22.29 -14.77 9.38
C LEU A 118 21.04 -15.02 8.53
N GLN A 119 20.35 -13.96 8.13
CA GLN A 119 19.09 -14.03 7.40
C GLN A 119 19.15 -13.37 6.01
N GLY A 120 20.19 -12.61 5.69
CA GLY A 120 20.38 -12.03 4.35
C GLY A 120 19.34 -10.98 3.99
N ILE A 121 18.71 -10.35 4.99
CA ILE A 121 17.62 -9.36 4.87
C ILE A 121 18.10 -7.98 5.30
#